data_AF-A0A816B0W8-F1
#
_entry.id   AF-A0A816B0W8-F1
#
_cell.length_a   1.000
_cell.length_b   1.000
_cell.length_c   1.000
_cell.angle_alpha   90.00
_cell.angle_beta   90.00
_cell.angle_gamma   90.00
#
_symmetry.space_group_name_H-M   'P 1'
#
loop_
_entity.id
_entity.type
_entity.pdbx_description
1 polymer ?
#
loop_
_entity_poly.entity_id
_entity_poly.type
_entity_poly.pdbx_seq_one_letter_code
_entity_poly.pdbx_strand_id
1 'polypeptide(L)'
;MHNAAICAMAPLFFAFRRRNYAPLTARYIFDLQVASPQLIDHLSKSFSVQRTARPFSAIAVDQTIECTINRYGKGRGGISGHFNKQLIDRWCQAFSFRAILSSVVAEIVSLETGLNSLDTHIECTPTRIEVDNKDLSLCIAKLKSENLFSCEQNSLPKLFTGKIIHNDIVLNICNSYERGYELLKKYLVERLINKTVNVYDKIDF
;
A
#
# COMPACT_ATOMS: atom_id res chain seq x y z
N MET A 1 1.01 -10.41 -8.72
CA MET A 1 -0.05 -9.38 -8.75
C MET A 1 0.47 -7.95 -8.53
N HIS A 2 1.37 -7.71 -7.57
CA HIS A 2 1.86 -6.35 -7.24
C HIS A 2 2.41 -5.53 -8.43
N ASN A 3 3.32 -6.10 -9.23
CA ASN A 3 3.95 -5.35 -10.34
C ASN A 3 2.95 -4.99 -11.44
N ALA A 4 2.06 -5.93 -11.80
CA ALA A 4 0.99 -5.67 -12.76
C ALA A 4 0.04 -4.56 -12.27
N ALA A 5 -0.28 -4.55 -10.98
CA ALA A 5 -1.11 -3.50 -10.37
C ALA A 5 -0.43 -2.13 -10.40
N ILE A 6 0.88 -2.05 -10.12
CA ILE A 6 1.64 -0.80 -10.23
C ILE A 6 1.68 -0.30 -11.67
N CYS A 7 1.92 -1.18 -12.65
CA CYS A 7 1.91 -0.82 -14.06
C CYS A 7 0.54 -0.27 -14.49
N ALA A 8 -0.55 -0.87 -14.02
CA ALA A 8 -1.90 -0.39 -14.32
C ALA A 8 -2.24 0.94 -13.63
N MET A 9 -1.70 1.19 -12.43
CA MET A 9 -1.97 2.42 -11.66
C MET A 9 -1.10 3.60 -12.06
N ALA A 10 0.12 3.37 -12.57
CA ALA A 10 1.06 4.44 -12.90
C ALA A 10 0.47 5.51 -13.82
N PRO A 11 -0.24 5.19 -14.92
CA PRO A 11 -0.92 6.20 -15.74
C PRO A 11 -1.84 7.12 -14.92
N LEU A 12 -2.63 6.56 -14.00
CA LEU A 12 -3.55 7.33 -13.17
C LEU A 12 -2.81 8.29 -12.23
N PHE A 13 -1.64 7.91 -11.71
CA PHE A 13 -0.81 8.82 -10.91
C PHE A 13 -0.36 10.04 -11.71
N PHE A 14 -0.01 9.86 -12.99
CA PHE A 14 0.30 10.98 -13.87
C PHE A 14 -0.94 11.81 -14.21
N ALA A 15 -2.06 11.16 -14.55
CA ALA A 15 -3.32 11.83 -14.91
C ALA A 15 -3.85 12.75 -13.80
N PHE A 16 -3.75 12.31 -12.54
CA PHE A 16 -4.21 13.03 -11.37
C PHE A 16 -3.10 13.78 -10.62
N ARG A 17 -1.96 14.02 -11.27
CA ARG A 17 -0.88 14.89 -10.78
C ARG A 17 -0.36 14.47 -9.40
N ARG A 18 -0.25 13.17 -9.14
CA ARG A 18 0.26 12.63 -7.87
C ARG A 18 1.77 12.76 -7.83
N ARG A 19 2.26 13.97 -7.51
CA ARG A 19 3.68 14.37 -7.55
C ARG A 19 4.63 13.43 -6.83
N ASN A 20 4.20 12.83 -5.71
CA ASN A 20 5.07 11.92 -4.96
C ASN A 20 5.06 10.50 -5.55
N TYR A 21 3.95 10.07 -6.14
CA TYR A 21 3.78 8.69 -6.61
C TYR A 21 4.17 8.52 -8.08
N ALA A 22 3.84 9.48 -8.95
CA ALA A 22 4.10 9.39 -10.38
C ALA A 22 5.60 9.19 -10.72
N PRO A 23 6.55 10.00 -10.19
CA PRO A 23 7.97 9.81 -10.46
C PRO A 23 8.51 8.48 -9.93
N LEU A 24 8.11 8.11 -8.70
CA LEU A 24 8.58 6.90 -8.04
C LEU A 24 8.10 5.65 -8.76
N THR A 25 6.83 5.63 -9.16
CA THR A 25 6.27 4.50 -9.93
C THR A 25 6.88 4.41 -11.32
N ALA A 26 7.08 5.53 -12.02
CA ALA A 26 7.77 5.52 -13.31
C ALA A 26 9.20 4.98 -13.18
N ARG A 27 9.94 5.41 -12.16
CA ARG A 27 11.29 4.92 -11.90
C ARG A 27 11.31 3.43 -11.57
N TYR A 28 10.40 2.99 -10.70
CA TYR A 28 10.26 1.58 -10.36
C TYR A 28 9.96 0.70 -11.57
N ILE A 29 9.02 1.11 -12.44
CA ILE A 29 8.70 0.38 -13.67
C ILE A 29 9.90 0.31 -14.60
N PHE A 30 10.62 1.42 -14.77
CA PHE A 30 11.83 1.46 -15.59
C PHE A 30 12.92 0.53 -15.03
N ASP A 31 13.19 0.60 -13.72
CA ASP A 31 14.18 -0.24 -13.07
C ASP A 31 13.82 -1.73 -13.19
N LEU A 32 12.53 -2.09 -13.13
CA LEU A 32 12.07 -3.45 -13.41
C LEU A 32 12.31 -3.89 -14.85
N GLN A 33 12.13 -3.00 -15.83
CA GLN A 33 12.34 -3.31 -17.25
C GLN A 33 13.82 -3.47 -17.60
N VAL A 34 14.69 -2.74 -16.93
CA VAL A 34 16.15 -2.72 -17.18
C VAL A 34 16.90 -3.69 -16.24
N ALA A 35 16.22 -4.24 -15.22
CA ALA A 35 16.81 -5.19 -14.29
C ALA A 35 17.39 -6.42 -15.01
N SER A 36 18.56 -6.88 -14.56
CA SER A 36 19.17 -8.08 -15.10
C SER A 36 18.30 -9.32 -14.78
N PRO A 37 18.27 -10.33 -15.66
CA PRO A 37 17.55 -11.58 -15.39
C PRO A 37 17.98 -12.25 -14.07
N GLN A 38 19.25 -12.09 -13.69
CA GLN A 38 19.81 -12.60 -12.43
C GLN A 38 19.22 -11.88 -11.21
N LEU A 39 19.05 -10.57 -11.27
CA LEU A 39 18.40 -9.80 -10.21
C LEU A 39 16.92 -10.18 -10.09
N ILE A 40 16.23 -10.35 -11.22
CA ILE A 40 14.83 -10.78 -11.25
C ILE A 40 14.68 -12.18 -10.64
N ASP A 41 15.55 -13.13 -11.02
CA ASP A 41 15.58 -14.48 -10.45
C ASP A 41 15.82 -14.46 -8.93
N HIS A 42 16.78 -13.67 -8.47
CA HIS A 42 17.06 -13.52 -7.04
C HIS A 42 15.87 -12.89 -6.28
N LEU A 43 15.26 -11.82 -6.81
CA LEU A 43 14.11 -11.18 -6.19
C LEU A 43 12.88 -12.09 -6.17
N SER A 44 12.70 -12.94 -7.18
CA SER A 44 11.60 -13.90 -7.23
C SER A 44 11.67 -14.96 -6.12
N LYS A 45 12.87 -15.21 -5.57
CA LYS A 45 13.14 -16.22 -4.54
C LYS A 45 13.20 -15.66 -3.12
N SER A 46 13.24 -14.34 -2.93
CA SER A 46 13.73 -13.76 -1.66
C SER A 46 12.93 -12.56 -1.12
N PHE A 47 11.62 -12.48 -1.39
CA PHE A 47 10.82 -11.33 -0.94
C PHE A 47 9.78 -11.62 0.14
N SER A 48 9.59 -12.89 0.51
CA SER A 48 8.58 -13.29 1.48
C SER A 48 9.19 -14.06 2.65
N VAL A 49 8.77 -13.74 3.86
CA VAL A 49 9.10 -14.47 5.09
C VAL A 49 7.87 -15.21 5.56
N GLN A 50 8.04 -16.49 5.86
CA GLN A 50 7.03 -17.30 6.51
C GLN A 50 7.46 -17.57 7.96
N ARG A 51 6.77 -16.93 8.92
CA ARG A 51 7.08 -17.05 10.36
C ARG A 51 6.36 -18.21 11.04
N THR A 52 5.33 -18.76 10.41
CA THR A 52 4.49 -19.82 10.97
C THR A 52 4.39 -20.99 10.00
N ALA A 53 4.07 -22.19 10.48
CA ALA A 53 3.85 -23.34 9.61
C ALA A 53 2.55 -23.24 8.77
N ARG A 54 1.77 -22.15 8.93
CA ARG A 54 0.48 -22.00 8.23
C ARG A 54 0.69 -21.84 6.71
N PRO A 55 -0.02 -22.61 5.88
CA PRO A 55 -0.04 -22.40 4.44
C PRO A 55 -0.45 -20.96 4.09
N PHE A 56 0.15 -20.39 3.04
CA PHE A 56 -0.14 -19.03 2.55
C PHE A 56 0.06 -17.89 3.57
N SER A 57 0.85 -18.11 4.63
CA SER A 57 1.16 -17.08 5.65
C SER A 57 2.44 -16.28 5.36
N ALA A 58 3.04 -16.49 4.18
CA ALA A 58 4.22 -15.76 3.77
C ALA A 58 3.86 -14.29 3.51
N ILE A 59 4.53 -13.38 4.21
CA ILE A 59 4.34 -11.93 4.09
C ILE A 59 5.63 -11.27 3.59
N ALA A 60 5.53 -10.07 3.03
CA ALA A 60 6.71 -9.34 2.57
C ALA A 60 7.71 -9.11 3.73
N VAL A 61 9.01 -9.06 3.43
CA VAL A 61 10.07 -8.83 4.44
C VAL A 61 9.80 -7.53 5.23
N ASP A 62 9.43 -6.45 4.54
CA ASP A 62 9.11 -5.16 5.16
C ASP A 62 7.93 -5.27 6.14
N GLN A 63 6.85 -5.89 5.70
CA GLN A 63 5.69 -6.17 6.55
C GLN A 63 6.06 -7.07 7.74
N THR A 64 7.00 -8.00 7.55
CA THR A 64 7.51 -8.84 8.64
C THR A 64 8.21 -8.01 9.69
N ILE A 65 9.07 -7.07 9.28
CA ILE A 65 9.76 -6.14 10.18
C ILE A 65 8.74 -5.29 10.93
N GLU A 66 7.70 -4.80 10.23
CA GLU A 66 6.63 -4.03 10.86
C GLU A 66 5.85 -4.85 11.91
N CYS A 67 5.48 -6.08 11.58
CA CYS A 67 4.75 -6.97 12.48
C CYS A 67 5.61 -7.58 13.61
N THR A 68 6.94 -7.41 13.58
CA THR A 68 7.87 -7.96 14.57
C THR A 68 8.67 -6.87 15.26
N ILE A 69 9.83 -6.53 14.71
CA ILE A 69 10.83 -5.67 15.33
C ILE A 69 10.20 -4.31 15.64
N ASN A 70 9.46 -3.73 14.71
CA ASN A 70 8.84 -2.43 14.93
C ASN A 70 7.66 -2.51 15.89
N ARG A 71 6.85 -3.58 15.84
CA ARG A 71 5.75 -3.79 16.80
C ARG A 71 6.24 -3.78 18.25
N TYR A 72 7.28 -4.55 18.57
CA TYR A 72 7.81 -4.59 19.94
C TYR A 72 8.72 -3.41 20.26
N GLY A 73 9.46 -2.92 19.27
CA GLY A 73 10.43 -1.84 19.45
C GLY A 73 9.81 -0.45 19.54
N LYS A 74 8.68 -0.21 18.86
CA LYS A 74 7.92 1.07 18.88
C LYS A 74 6.72 1.04 19.84
N GLY A 75 6.54 -0.05 20.59
CA GLY A 75 5.48 -0.18 21.61
C GLY A 75 5.65 0.77 22.81
N ARG A 76 4.76 0.66 23.81
CA ARG A 76 4.88 1.41 25.08
C ARG A 76 6.26 1.15 25.72
N GLY A 77 7.08 2.20 25.87
CA GLY A 77 8.48 2.11 26.30
C GLY A 77 9.54 2.29 25.19
N GLY A 78 9.11 2.67 23.98
CA GLY A 78 9.98 3.15 22.90
C GLY A 78 10.58 4.54 23.17
N ILE A 79 11.39 5.05 22.22
CA ILE A 79 11.92 6.43 22.30
C ILE A 79 10.76 7.43 22.26
N SER A 80 10.56 8.18 23.34
CA SER A 80 9.66 9.34 23.40
C SER A 80 10.39 10.54 24.00
N GLY A 81 10.47 11.65 23.27
CA GLY A 81 11.13 12.89 23.72
C GLY A 81 12.46 13.20 23.02
N HIS A 82 13.14 14.27 23.45
CA HIS A 82 14.44 14.68 22.93
C HIS A 82 15.56 13.94 23.65
N PHE A 83 16.25 13.04 22.95
CA PHE A 83 17.42 12.33 23.46
C PHE A 83 18.71 12.89 22.85
N ASN A 84 19.82 12.76 23.57
CA ASN A 84 21.12 13.03 22.99
C ASN A 84 21.50 11.93 21.99
N LYS A 85 22.43 12.24 21.07
CA LYS A 85 22.85 11.32 20.00
C LYS A 85 23.36 9.96 20.52
N GLN A 86 24.07 9.96 21.63
CA GLN A 86 24.64 8.75 22.24
C GLN A 86 23.57 7.77 22.75
N LEU A 87 22.48 8.30 23.33
CA LEU A 87 21.35 7.51 23.79
C LEU A 87 20.56 6.93 22.61
N ILE A 88 20.43 7.70 21.52
CA ILE A 88 19.81 7.22 20.27
C ILE A 88 20.67 6.08 19.69
N ASP A 89 21.98 6.25 19.59
CA ASP A 89 22.90 5.23 19.06
C ASP A 89 22.81 3.94 19.88
N ARG A 90 22.83 4.04 21.21
CA ARG A 90 22.69 2.88 22.10
C ARG A 90 21.31 2.21 21.98
N TRP A 91 20.24 3.00 21.80
CA TRP A 91 18.91 2.46 21.59
C TRP A 91 18.81 1.73 20.25
N CYS A 92 19.34 2.29 19.16
CA CYS A 92 19.39 1.67 17.84
C CYS A 92 20.15 0.34 17.87
N GLN A 93 21.29 0.29 18.57
CA GLN A 93 22.09 -0.93 18.72
C GLN A 93 21.34 -2.03 19.50
N ALA A 94 20.58 -1.67 20.53
CA ALA A 94 19.83 -2.62 21.35
C ALA A 94 18.42 -2.93 20.80
N PHE A 95 17.97 -2.23 19.76
CA PHE A 95 16.57 -2.23 19.31
C PHE A 95 16.07 -3.62 18.91
N SER A 96 16.78 -4.29 18.00
CA SER A 96 16.44 -5.62 17.51
C SER A 96 16.45 -6.65 18.62
N PHE A 97 17.49 -6.63 19.48
CA PHE A 97 17.62 -7.56 20.60
C PHE A 97 16.48 -7.39 21.62
N ARG A 98 16.14 -6.14 21.96
CA ARG A 98 15.02 -5.85 22.87
C ARG A 98 13.68 -6.30 22.30
N ALA A 99 13.47 -6.12 20.99
CA ALA A 99 12.26 -6.58 20.33
C ALA A 99 12.13 -8.12 20.40
N ILE A 100 13.23 -8.85 20.16
CA ILE A 100 13.27 -10.31 20.28
C ILE A 100 13.01 -10.75 21.72
N LEU A 101 13.66 -10.13 22.71
CA LEU A 101 13.45 -10.46 24.11
C LEU A 101 11.99 -10.23 24.52
N SER A 102 11.41 -9.11 24.09
CA SER A 102 10.00 -8.79 24.37
C SER A 102 9.05 -9.80 23.75
N SER A 103 9.32 -10.27 22.52
CA SER A 103 8.48 -11.30 21.88
C SER A 103 8.57 -12.63 22.62
N VAL A 104 9.78 -13.04 23.05
CA VAL A 104 9.97 -14.28 23.82
C VAL A 104 9.26 -14.21 25.17
N VAL A 105 9.36 -13.07 25.86
CA VAL A 105 8.66 -12.89 27.15
C VAL A 105 7.14 -12.89 26.95
N ALA A 106 6.62 -12.24 25.89
CA ALA A 106 5.20 -12.25 25.59
C ALA A 106 4.66 -13.67 25.30
N GLU A 107 5.46 -14.49 24.62
CA GLU A 107 5.16 -15.90 24.36
C GLU A 107 5.17 -16.73 25.66
N ILE A 108 6.21 -16.59 26.50
CA ILE A 108 6.31 -17.31 27.78
C ILE A 108 5.12 -16.98 28.71
N VAL A 109 4.72 -15.71 28.77
CA VAL A 109 3.63 -15.25 29.63
C VAL A 109 2.25 -15.50 29.00
N SER A 110 2.19 -16.12 27.81
CA SER A 110 0.94 -16.39 27.08
C SER A 110 0.10 -15.13 26.82
N LEU A 111 0.75 -13.97 26.74
CA LEU A 111 0.10 -12.70 26.33
C LEU A 111 -0.19 -12.68 24.83
N GLU A 112 0.49 -13.55 24.08
CA GLU A 112 0.24 -13.77 22.67
C GLU A 112 -0.27 -15.19 22.45
N THR A 113 -1.37 -15.29 21.71
CA THR A 113 -1.85 -16.54 21.14
C THR A 113 -0.73 -17.12 20.29
N GLY A 114 -0.28 -18.34 20.63
CA GLY A 114 0.90 -18.94 20.04
C GLY A 114 0.89 -18.87 18.51
N LEU A 115 2.06 -18.75 17.89
CA LEU A 115 2.25 -18.60 16.44
C LEU A 115 1.42 -19.60 15.57
N ASN A 116 1.01 -20.72 16.17
CA ASN A 116 0.26 -21.80 15.54
C ASN A 116 -1.23 -21.93 15.97
N SER A 117 -1.77 -21.06 16.83
CA SER A 117 -3.20 -21.15 17.16
C SER A 117 -4.02 -20.75 15.93
N LEU A 118 -4.94 -21.58 15.47
CA LEU A 118 -5.90 -21.25 14.40
C LEU A 118 -6.85 -20.10 14.77
N ASP A 119 -6.49 -19.29 15.78
CA ASP A 119 -7.28 -18.19 16.29
C ASP A 119 -7.73 -17.33 15.13
N THR A 120 -9.05 -17.35 14.98
CA THR A 120 -9.81 -16.56 14.05
C THR A 120 -9.30 -15.14 14.15
N HIS A 121 -8.76 -14.62 13.05
CA HIS A 121 -8.42 -13.20 12.91
C HIS A 121 -9.53 -12.36 13.54
N ILE A 122 -9.23 -11.22 14.16
CA ILE A 122 -10.25 -10.44 14.88
C ILE A 122 -11.47 -10.09 13.99
N GLU A 123 -11.22 -9.97 12.68
CA GLU A 123 -12.24 -9.79 11.63
C GLU A 123 -13.17 -10.99 11.42
N CYS A 124 -12.72 -12.19 11.78
CA CYS A 124 -13.48 -13.43 11.73
C CYS A 124 -14.20 -13.75 13.05
N THR A 125 -14.18 -12.84 14.03
CA THR A 125 -14.97 -13.03 15.26
C THR A 125 -16.46 -12.91 14.95
N PRO A 126 -17.34 -13.72 15.57
CA PRO A 126 -18.79 -13.68 15.29
C PRO A 126 -19.38 -12.27 15.44
N THR A 127 -18.95 -11.52 16.45
CA THR A 127 -19.38 -10.14 16.68
C THR A 127 -18.98 -9.21 15.52
N ARG A 128 -17.75 -9.34 14.99
CA ARG A 128 -17.29 -8.51 13.88
C ARG A 128 -18.02 -8.86 12.59
N ILE A 129 -18.19 -10.15 12.31
CA ILE A 129 -18.97 -10.65 11.17
C ILE A 129 -20.40 -10.10 11.20
N GLU A 130 -21.05 -10.10 12.38
CA GLU A 130 -22.41 -9.56 12.53
C GLU A 130 -22.48 -8.06 12.24
N VAL A 131 -21.54 -7.28 12.79
CA VAL A 131 -21.44 -5.83 12.55
C VAL A 131 -21.18 -5.54 11.08
N ASP A 132 -20.22 -6.22 10.47
CA ASP A 132 -19.86 -5.99 9.07
C ASP A 132 -21.01 -6.37 8.13
N ASN A 133 -21.73 -7.46 8.42
CA ASN A 133 -22.92 -7.84 7.65
C ASN A 133 -24.03 -6.80 7.77
N LYS A 134 -24.23 -6.21 8.95
CA LYS A 134 -25.19 -5.12 9.16
C LYS A 134 -24.80 -3.88 8.36
N ASP A 135 -23.55 -3.46 8.45
CA ASP A 135 -23.04 -2.28 7.73
C ASP A 135 -23.07 -2.49 6.21
N LEU A 136 -22.72 -3.69 5.75
CA LEU A 136 -22.84 -4.09 4.34
C LEU A 136 -24.29 -4.02 3.87
N SER A 137 -25.23 -4.52 4.67
CA SER A 137 -26.66 -4.47 4.35
C SER A 137 -27.17 -3.04 4.21
N LEU A 138 -26.74 -2.13 5.10
CA LEU A 138 -27.05 -0.71 5.03
C LEU A 138 -26.47 -0.06 3.77
N CYS A 139 -25.20 -0.34 3.46
CA CYS A 139 -24.55 0.14 2.24
C CYS A 139 -25.28 -0.34 0.99
N ILE A 140 -25.59 -1.63 0.89
CA ILE A 140 -26.32 -2.20 -0.26
C ILE A 140 -27.71 -1.57 -0.39
N ALA A 141 -28.46 -1.45 0.71
CA ALA A 141 -29.78 -0.84 0.69
C ALA A 141 -29.71 0.61 0.19
N LYS A 142 -28.72 1.38 0.66
CA LYS A 142 -28.52 2.77 0.23
C LYS A 142 -28.14 2.86 -1.25
N LEU A 143 -27.16 2.07 -1.70
CA LEU A 143 -26.72 2.04 -3.11
C LEU A 143 -27.87 1.63 -4.05
N LYS A 144 -28.71 0.66 -3.66
CA LYS A 144 -29.89 0.26 -4.43
C LYS A 144 -30.95 1.34 -4.47
N SER A 145 -31.22 2.02 -3.34
CA SER A 145 -32.21 3.10 -3.28
C SER A 145 -31.86 4.28 -4.19
N GLU A 146 -30.57 4.56 -4.37
CA GLU A 146 -30.08 5.65 -5.23
C GLU A 146 -29.89 5.22 -6.69
N ASN A 147 -30.11 3.94 -7.00
CA ASN A 147 -30.01 3.37 -8.35
C ASN A 147 -28.70 3.75 -9.09
N LEU A 148 -27.60 3.85 -8.35
CA LEU A 148 -26.31 4.40 -8.81
C LEU A 148 -25.64 3.60 -9.93
N PHE A 149 -26.06 2.35 -10.13
CA PHE A 149 -25.51 1.44 -11.14
C PHE A 149 -26.45 1.21 -12.32
N SER A 150 -27.53 1.99 -12.44
CA SER A 150 -28.39 1.91 -13.62
C SER A 150 -27.67 2.45 -14.85
N CYS A 151 -27.55 1.62 -15.90
CA CYS A 151 -26.92 1.99 -17.17
C CYS A 151 -27.74 3.01 -17.99
N GLU A 152 -28.95 3.34 -17.53
CA GLU A 152 -29.90 4.23 -18.22
C GLU A 152 -29.72 5.71 -17.82
N GLN A 153 -28.84 6.02 -16.86
CA GLN A 153 -28.63 7.39 -16.40
C GLN A 153 -27.62 8.13 -17.30
N ASN A 154 -28.11 9.14 -18.04
CA ASN A 154 -27.27 10.05 -18.84
C ASN A 154 -26.50 11.08 -18.00
N SER A 155 -26.70 11.12 -16.68
CA SER A 155 -26.07 12.09 -15.78
C SER A 155 -25.47 11.38 -14.57
N LEU A 156 -24.24 11.74 -14.22
CA LEU A 156 -23.53 11.16 -13.07
C LEU A 156 -23.71 12.05 -11.83
N PRO A 157 -24.52 11.67 -10.83
CA PRO A 157 -24.63 12.41 -9.58
C PRO A 157 -23.45 12.13 -8.64
N LYS A 158 -23.04 13.13 -7.87
CA LYS A 158 -22.08 12.98 -6.78
C LYS A 158 -22.71 12.19 -5.63
N LEU A 159 -22.10 11.08 -5.23
CA LEU A 159 -22.57 10.17 -4.16
C LEU A 159 -23.05 10.90 -2.88
N PHE A 160 -22.28 11.87 -2.38
CA PHE A 160 -22.61 12.54 -1.11
C PHE A 160 -23.56 13.73 -1.24
N THR A 161 -23.74 14.30 -2.44
CA THR A 161 -24.48 15.56 -2.60
C THR A 161 -25.64 15.49 -3.57
N GLY A 162 -25.77 14.39 -4.32
CA GLY A 162 -26.77 14.23 -5.38
C GLY A 162 -26.59 15.16 -6.59
N LYS A 163 -25.63 16.09 -6.55
CA LYS A 163 -25.40 17.08 -7.62
C LYS A 163 -24.82 16.41 -8.85
N ILE A 164 -25.37 16.73 -10.02
CA ILE A 164 -24.87 16.26 -11.31
C ILE A 164 -23.45 16.80 -11.55
N ILE A 165 -22.57 15.91 -12.00
CA ILE A 165 -21.19 16.22 -12.36
C ILE A 165 -21.17 16.85 -13.76
N HIS A 166 -20.40 17.93 -13.93
CA HIS A 166 -20.23 18.57 -15.24
C HIS A 166 -19.55 17.63 -16.23
N ASN A 167 -19.98 17.63 -17.50
CA ASN A 167 -19.47 16.74 -18.54
C ASN A 167 -17.95 16.83 -18.72
N ASP A 168 -17.35 18.00 -18.56
CA ASP A 168 -15.89 18.15 -18.64
C ASP A 168 -15.14 17.30 -17.61
N ILE A 169 -15.69 17.17 -16.40
CA ILE A 169 -15.11 16.34 -15.34
C ILE A 169 -15.26 14.86 -15.70
N VAL A 170 -16.41 14.48 -16.26
CA VAL A 170 -16.67 13.11 -16.73
C VAL A 170 -15.69 12.73 -17.82
N LEU A 171 -15.56 13.56 -18.86
CA LEU A 171 -14.60 13.38 -19.94
C LEU A 171 -13.16 13.29 -19.43
N ASN A 172 -12.79 14.15 -18.47
CA ASN A 172 -11.47 14.13 -17.85
C ASN A 172 -11.19 12.81 -17.09
N ILE A 173 -12.19 12.24 -16.42
CA ILE A 173 -12.07 10.94 -15.73
C ILE A 173 -12.02 9.80 -16.75
N CYS A 174 -12.91 9.77 -17.75
CA CYS A 174 -12.94 8.73 -18.77
C CYS A 174 -11.62 8.65 -19.55
N ASN A 175 -11.05 9.81 -19.92
CA ASN A 175 -9.80 9.89 -20.66
C ASN A 175 -8.55 9.96 -19.75
N SER A 176 -8.72 9.81 -18.44
CA SER A 176 -7.61 9.93 -17.48
C SER A 176 -6.51 8.92 -17.74
N TYR A 177 -6.86 7.66 -18.03
CA TYR A 177 -5.89 6.61 -18.26
C TYR A 177 -4.99 6.90 -19.47
N GLU A 178 -5.58 7.20 -20.63
CA GLU A 178 -4.84 7.49 -21.86
C GLU A 178 -3.96 8.73 -21.70
N ARG A 179 -4.52 9.82 -21.15
CA ARG A 179 -3.77 11.05 -20.85
C ARG A 179 -2.59 10.77 -19.92
N GLY A 180 -2.83 10.01 -18.86
CA GLY A 180 -1.82 9.61 -17.90
C GLY A 180 -0.73 8.73 -18.50
N TYR A 181 -1.11 7.86 -19.44
CA TYR A 181 -0.19 6.95 -20.11
C TYR A 181 0.76 7.70 -21.05
N GLU A 182 0.28 8.69 -21.79
CA GLU A 182 1.12 9.55 -22.63
C GLU A 182 2.08 10.41 -21.79
N LEU A 183 1.61 10.94 -20.66
CA LEU A 183 2.47 11.64 -19.69
C LEU A 183 3.55 10.72 -19.10
N LEU A 184 3.19 9.49 -18.76
CA LEU A 184 4.13 8.48 -18.25
C LEU A 184 5.20 8.17 -19.31
N LYS A 185 4.81 7.89 -20.56
CA LYS A 185 5.77 7.64 -21.66
C LYS A 185 6.72 8.81 -21.85
N LYS A 186 6.18 10.03 -21.92
CA LYS A 186 6.99 11.25 -22.07
C LYS A 186 8.00 11.37 -20.93
N TYR A 187 7.56 11.14 -19.70
CA TYR A 187 8.43 11.15 -18.52
C TYR A 187 9.56 10.12 -18.61
N LEU A 188 9.24 8.87 -19.00
CA LEU A 188 10.24 7.81 -19.16
C LEU A 188 11.29 8.17 -20.21
N VAL A 189 10.86 8.66 -21.37
CA VAL A 189 11.75 9.01 -22.49
C VAL A 189 12.64 10.19 -22.13
N GLU A 190 12.07 11.30 -21.68
CA GLU A 190 12.83 12.54 -21.43
C GLU A 190 13.80 12.41 -20.25
N ARG A 191 13.39 11.74 -19.17
CA ARG A 191 14.13 11.78 -17.91
C ARG A 191 14.93 10.52 -17.59
N LEU A 192 14.46 9.34 -18.01
CA LEU A 192 15.13 8.07 -17.68
C LEU A 192 15.94 7.50 -18.84
N ILE A 193 15.40 7.54 -20.07
CA ILE A 193 16.07 7.01 -21.27
C ILE A 193 17.07 8.03 -21.82
N ASN A 194 16.58 9.19 -22.27
CA ASN A 194 17.41 10.20 -22.94
C ASN A 194 18.12 11.13 -21.95
N LYS A 195 17.61 11.25 -20.71
CA LYS A 195 18.16 12.09 -19.64
C LYS A 195 18.33 13.57 -20.06
N THR A 196 17.44 14.08 -20.91
CA THR A 196 17.42 15.46 -21.37
C THR A 196 16.89 16.42 -20.31
N VAL A 197 16.07 15.92 -19.38
CA VAL A 197 15.49 16.68 -18.27
C VAL A 197 15.84 15.98 -16.96
N ASN A 198 16.08 16.74 -15.87
CA ASN A 198 16.41 16.13 -14.59
C ASN A 198 15.17 15.44 -14.00
N VAL A 199 15.38 14.27 -13.39
CA VAL A 199 14.33 13.47 -12.73
C VAL A 199 13.62 14.27 -11.64
N TYR A 200 14.32 15.17 -10.95
CA TYR A 200 13.78 15.96 -9.83
C TYR A 200 13.11 17.28 -10.24
N ASP A 201 13.21 17.66 -11.52
CA ASP A 201 12.59 18.90 -11.98
C ASP A 201 11.08 18.81 -11.88
N LYS A 202 10.42 19.95 -11.68
CA LYS A 202 8.97 20.00 -11.59
C LYS A 202 8.34 19.36 -12.85
N ILE A 203 7.37 18.49 -12.64
CA ILE A 203 6.59 17.91 -13.72
C ILE A 203 5.44 18.86 -14.01
N ASP A 204 5.41 19.40 -15.23
CA ASP A 204 4.26 20.12 -15.74
C ASP A 204 3.21 19.10 -16.18
N PHE A 205 2.09 19.12 -15.47
CA PHE A 205 0.94 18.23 -15.66
C PHE A 205 -0.24 19.02 -16.23
#